data_AF-A0A521TQ74-F1
#
_entry.id   AF-A0A521TQ74-F1
#
_cell.length_a   1.000
_cell.length_b   1.000
_cell.length_c   1.000
_cell.angle_alpha   90.00
_cell.angle_beta   90.00
_cell.angle_gamma   90.00
#
_symmetry.space_group_name_H-M   'P 1'
#
loop_
_entity.id
_entity.type
_entity.pdbx_description
1 polymer ?
#
loop_
_entity_poly.entity_id
_entity_poly.type
_entity_poly.pdbx_seq_one_letter_code
_entity_poly.pdbx_strand_id
1 'polypeptide(L)'
;MIEPTSGNLLNADVEALVNTVNCVGYMGKGIALQFKQAFPDNYTAYRRACDRGEVQPGRMQVYETGQAFPRLIFNFPTKRDWRANSRIDDIEIGLQALIREIEARGVTSVAVPPLGCGNGGLNWRDVRPRIERAFAALPDVRVLLFSPSGAPAATTMPVRTTRPRMTLARALFIRLMEQYRVLNYRMTLLELQKLAYFLQEAGEPLKLRYVPGPYGPFAPNLNKVLELLEGHFIRGYGDSQKPDVEIALLPGGPEAATAFVKEFADASARLDRVSRLIEGFETPHSMELLATVHWVATRGDQPTRTLEDIVRAVHGWNARKARAFPRRHIEVTWAHLVEQGWLAR
;
A
#
# COMPACT_ATOMS: atom_id res chain seq x y z
N MET A 1 -32.81 -13.97 -2.55
CA MET A 1 -32.84 -13.31 -1.21
C MET A 1 -31.60 -12.44 -1.03
N ILE A 2 -31.72 -11.19 -0.56
CA ILE A 2 -30.57 -10.29 -0.32
C ILE A 2 -30.29 -10.20 1.18
N GLU A 3 -29.07 -10.58 1.59
CA GLU A 3 -28.59 -10.60 2.97
C GLU A 3 -27.58 -9.45 3.18
N PRO A 4 -27.92 -8.42 3.97
CA PRO A 4 -26.97 -7.39 4.37
C PRO A 4 -25.82 -8.02 5.16
N THR A 5 -24.60 -7.85 4.67
CA THR A 5 -23.40 -8.50 5.20
C THR A 5 -22.31 -7.48 5.51
N SER A 6 -21.41 -7.82 6.44
CA SER A 6 -20.21 -7.07 6.75
C SER A 6 -19.01 -8.01 6.89
N GLY A 7 -17.79 -7.46 6.84
CA GLY A 7 -16.55 -8.24 6.93
C GLY A 7 -15.82 -8.36 5.59
N ASN A 8 -15.01 -9.42 5.43
CA ASN A 8 -14.19 -9.63 4.25
C ASN A 8 -14.96 -10.40 3.16
N LEU A 9 -15.25 -9.74 2.05
CA LEU A 9 -15.94 -10.33 0.90
C LEU A 9 -15.23 -11.57 0.35
N LEU A 10 -13.89 -11.62 0.41
CA LEU A 10 -13.11 -12.76 -0.11
C LEU A 10 -13.32 -14.06 0.68
N ASN A 11 -13.86 -13.97 1.89
CA ASN A 11 -14.16 -15.12 2.74
C ASN A 11 -15.64 -15.57 2.64
N ALA A 12 -16.42 -14.94 1.74
CA ALA A 12 -17.82 -15.30 1.57
C ALA A 12 -17.96 -16.71 1.01
N ASP A 13 -18.77 -17.53 1.67
CA ASP A 13 -19.11 -18.88 1.23
C ASP A 13 -20.24 -18.81 0.19
N VAL A 14 -19.85 -18.49 -1.05
CA VAL A 14 -20.73 -18.29 -2.21
C VAL A 14 -20.07 -18.77 -3.50
N GLU A 15 -20.86 -19.07 -4.52
CA GLU A 15 -20.37 -19.54 -5.81
C GLU A 15 -19.60 -18.48 -6.59
N ALA A 16 -20.00 -17.21 -6.48
CA ALA A 16 -19.37 -16.12 -7.22
C ALA A 16 -19.03 -14.91 -6.36
N LEU A 17 -17.89 -14.30 -6.64
CA LEU A 17 -17.48 -13.03 -6.02
C LEU A 17 -17.46 -11.91 -7.05
N VAL A 18 -18.00 -10.75 -6.70
CA VAL A 18 -17.88 -9.54 -7.53
C VAL A 18 -16.66 -8.72 -7.11
N ASN A 19 -15.75 -8.50 -8.05
CA ASN A 19 -14.59 -7.63 -7.90
C ASN A 19 -14.85 -6.30 -8.62
N THR A 20 -14.64 -5.16 -7.95
CA THR A 20 -14.76 -3.84 -8.60
C THR A 20 -13.45 -3.45 -9.27
N VAL A 21 -13.47 -3.24 -10.58
CA VAL A 21 -12.27 -3.00 -11.39
C VAL A 21 -12.38 -1.73 -12.23
N ASN A 22 -11.27 -1.35 -12.87
CA ASN A 22 -11.26 -0.36 -13.96
C ASN A 22 -11.20 -1.07 -15.32
N CYS A 23 -11.11 -0.31 -16.41
CA CYS A 23 -11.01 -0.88 -17.76
C CYS A 23 -9.57 -0.93 -18.29
N VAL A 24 -8.59 -0.42 -17.53
CA VAL A 24 -7.19 -0.22 -17.97
C VAL A 24 -6.20 -1.18 -17.29
N GLY A 25 -6.67 -2.31 -16.75
CA GLY A 25 -5.78 -3.39 -16.29
C GLY A 25 -5.10 -3.16 -14.94
N TYR A 26 -5.51 -2.14 -14.16
CA TYR A 26 -4.89 -1.85 -12.86
C TYR A 26 -5.70 -2.41 -11.69
N MET A 27 -5.05 -3.10 -10.75
CA MET A 27 -5.65 -3.55 -9.47
C MET A 27 -4.70 -3.21 -8.33
N GLY A 28 -4.62 -1.93 -7.97
CA GLY A 28 -3.62 -1.44 -7.02
C GLY A 28 -4.19 -0.79 -5.75
N LYS A 29 -5.50 -0.78 -5.56
CA LYS A 29 -6.12 -0.26 -4.33
C LYS A 29 -7.48 -0.89 -4.03
N GLY A 30 -7.94 -0.75 -2.79
CA GLY A 30 -9.22 -1.25 -2.30
C GLY A 30 -9.40 -2.73 -2.56
N ILE A 31 -10.66 -3.14 -2.75
CA ILE A 31 -11.02 -4.54 -2.97
C ILE A 31 -10.31 -5.16 -4.18
N ALA A 32 -10.04 -4.40 -5.25
CA ALA A 32 -9.33 -4.88 -6.43
C ALA A 32 -7.92 -5.40 -6.09
N LEU A 33 -7.18 -4.70 -5.22
CA LEU A 33 -5.88 -5.17 -4.76
C LEU A 33 -6.02 -6.48 -3.96
N GLN A 34 -7.06 -6.59 -3.14
CA GLN A 34 -7.35 -7.81 -2.38
C GLN A 34 -7.59 -9.00 -3.32
N PHE A 35 -8.40 -8.82 -4.38
CA PHE A 35 -8.60 -9.84 -5.41
C PHE A 35 -7.31 -10.21 -6.15
N LYS A 36 -6.46 -9.23 -6.46
CA LYS A 36 -5.16 -9.50 -7.09
C LYS A 36 -4.25 -10.36 -6.19
N GLN A 37 -4.28 -10.16 -4.88
CA GLN A 37 -3.51 -10.95 -3.93
C GLN A 37 -4.11 -12.35 -3.68
N ALA A 38 -5.43 -12.46 -3.66
CA ALA A 38 -6.14 -13.71 -3.42
C ALA A 38 -6.25 -14.61 -4.66
N PHE A 39 -6.32 -14.01 -5.86
CA PHE A 39 -6.52 -14.68 -7.15
C PHE A 39 -5.58 -14.10 -8.22
N PRO A 40 -4.27 -14.39 -8.17
CA PRO A 40 -3.29 -13.82 -9.10
C PRO A 40 -3.53 -14.21 -10.57
N ASP A 41 -4.07 -15.40 -10.82
CA ASP A 41 -4.39 -15.87 -12.19
C ASP A 41 -5.59 -15.11 -12.77
N ASN A 42 -6.60 -14.81 -11.94
CA ASN A 42 -7.68 -13.89 -12.28
C ASN A 42 -7.13 -12.53 -12.72
N TYR A 43 -6.19 -11.95 -11.96
CA TYR A 43 -5.57 -10.67 -12.32
C TYR A 43 -4.85 -10.74 -13.67
N THR A 44 -4.13 -11.84 -13.93
CA THR A 44 -3.43 -12.05 -15.21
C THR A 44 -4.42 -12.13 -16.38
N ALA A 45 -5.51 -12.88 -16.23
CA ALA A 45 -6.55 -13.00 -17.24
C ALA A 45 -7.29 -11.66 -17.48
N TYR A 46 -7.70 -10.98 -16.40
CA TYR A 46 -8.31 -9.65 -16.45
C TYR A 46 -7.42 -8.64 -17.19
N ARG A 47 -6.12 -8.60 -16.88
CA ARG A 47 -5.19 -7.69 -17.55
C ARG A 47 -5.15 -7.90 -19.06
N ARG A 48 -5.04 -9.16 -19.50
CA ARG A 48 -5.05 -9.49 -20.93
C ARG A 48 -6.37 -9.08 -21.60
N ALA A 49 -7.50 -9.20 -20.90
CA ALA A 49 -8.79 -8.75 -21.41
C ALA A 49 -8.87 -7.21 -21.51
N CYS A 50 -8.31 -6.47 -20.55
CA CYS A 50 -8.17 -5.02 -20.64
C CYS A 50 -7.28 -4.60 -21.82
N ASP A 51 -6.15 -5.28 -22.03
CA ASP A 51 -5.23 -5.00 -23.14
C ASP A 51 -5.92 -5.19 -24.52
N ARG A 52 -6.93 -6.07 -24.59
CA ARG A 52 -7.79 -6.29 -25.78
C ARG A 52 -9.03 -5.38 -25.84
N GLY A 53 -9.24 -4.48 -24.87
CA GLY A 53 -10.42 -3.61 -24.82
C GLY A 53 -11.73 -4.34 -24.52
N GLU A 54 -11.67 -5.56 -23.97
CA GLU A 54 -12.85 -6.41 -23.73
C GLU A 54 -13.56 -6.07 -22.41
N VAL A 55 -12.89 -5.32 -21.53
CA VAL A 55 -13.44 -4.89 -20.23
C VAL A 55 -13.94 -3.46 -20.34
N GLN A 56 -15.26 -3.28 -20.26
CA GLN A 56 -15.92 -1.97 -20.37
C GLN A 56 -17.15 -1.93 -19.46
N PRO A 57 -17.68 -0.75 -19.07
CA PRO A 57 -18.98 -0.69 -18.40
C PRO A 57 -20.04 -1.47 -19.20
N GLY A 58 -20.72 -2.41 -18.56
CA GLY A 58 -21.66 -3.33 -19.22
C GLY A 58 -21.07 -4.58 -19.87
N ARG A 59 -19.75 -4.72 -19.88
CA ARG A 59 -19.03 -5.89 -20.36
C ARG A 59 -17.92 -6.26 -19.38
N MET A 60 -18.26 -7.11 -18.42
CA MET A 60 -17.31 -7.62 -17.43
C MET A 60 -16.51 -8.79 -17.97
N GLN A 61 -15.30 -8.97 -17.45
CA GLN A 61 -14.59 -10.23 -17.60
C GLN A 61 -15.01 -11.16 -16.46
N VAL A 62 -15.32 -12.41 -16.82
CA VAL A 62 -15.63 -13.48 -15.88
C VAL A 62 -14.46 -14.43 -15.85
N TYR A 63 -14.02 -14.81 -14.65
CA TYR A 63 -12.93 -15.74 -14.44
C TYR A 63 -13.39 -16.97 -13.67
N GLU A 64 -13.07 -18.16 -14.16
CA GLU A 64 -13.28 -19.43 -13.47
C GLU A 64 -12.06 -19.77 -12.62
N THR A 65 -12.27 -19.98 -11.32
CA THR A 65 -11.18 -20.14 -10.36
C THR A 65 -10.59 -21.55 -10.32
N GLY A 66 -11.33 -22.55 -10.84
CA GLY A 66 -11.04 -23.98 -10.66
C GLY A 66 -11.22 -24.50 -9.23
N GLN A 67 -11.77 -23.70 -8.32
CA GLN A 67 -12.03 -24.08 -6.93
C GLN A 67 -13.48 -24.52 -6.74
N ALA A 68 -13.76 -25.30 -5.69
CA ALA A 68 -15.12 -25.65 -5.30
C ALA A 68 -15.93 -24.39 -4.94
N PHE A 69 -15.33 -23.49 -4.16
CA PHE A 69 -15.86 -22.15 -3.85
C PHE A 69 -14.71 -21.15 -3.62
N PRO A 70 -14.86 -19.89 -4.06
CA PRO A 70 -15.81 -19.44 -5.08
C PRO A 70 -15.41 -20.04 -6.44
N ARG A 71 -16.39 -20.41 -7.27
CA ARG A 71 -16.17 -20.96 -8.62
C ARG A 71 -15.87 -19.85 -9.63
N LEU A 72 -16.47 -18.68 -9.44
CA LEU A 72 -16.44 -17.57 -10.39
C LEU A 72 -16.02 -16.26 -9.73
N ILE A 73 -15.33 -15.42 -10.52
CA ILE A 73 -15.07 -14.02 -10.19
C ILE A 73 -15.61 -13.15 -11.32
N PHE A 74 -16.52 -12.23 -10.97
CA PHE A 74 -17.03 -11.21 -11.88
C PHE A 74 -16.22 -9.92 -11.71
N ASN A 75 -15.34 -9.59 -12.66
CA ASN A 75 -14.59 -8.33 -12.64
C ASN A 75 -15.45 -7.19 -13.20
N PHE A 76 -16.27 -6.62 -12.31
CA PHE A 76 -17.26 -5.58 -12.58
C PHE A 76 -16.59 -4.21 -12.79
N PRO A 77 -16.64 -3.63 -14.02
CA PRO A 77 -16.00 -2.34 -14.30
C PRO A 77 -16.82 -1.20 -13.70
N THR A 78 -16.30 -0.62 -12.62
CA THR A 78 -16.91 0.54 -11.96
C THR A 78 -16.26 1.86 -12.37
N LYS A 79 -15.12 1.79 -13.09
CA LYS A 79 -14.33 2.93 -13.53
C LYS A 79 -13.78 2.67 -14.92
N ARG A 80 -13.69 3.71 -15.75
CA ARG A 80 -13.01 3.61 -17.05
C ARG A 80 -11.50 3.64 -16.86
N ASP A 81 -11.01 4.65 -16.16
CA ASP A 81 -9.61 4.78 -15.71
C ASP A 81 -9.55 4.75 -14.17
N TRP A 82 -8.46 4.20 -13.62
CA TRP A 82 -8.29 4.11 -12.17
C TRP A 82 -8.17 5.48 -11.46
N ARG A 83 -7.78 6.54 -12.18
CA ARG A 83 -7.68 7.93 -11.70
C ARG A 83 -9.01 8.68 -11.73
N ALA A 84 -9.95 8.29 -12.58
CA ALA A 84 -11.26 8.97 -12.70
C ALA A 84 -12.18 8.64 -11.50
N ASN A 85 -13.36 9.23 -11.39
CA ASN A 85 -14.40 8.75 -10.46
C ASN A 85 -15.31 7.71 -11.12
N SER A 86 -16.03 6.94 -10.31
CA SER A 86 -17.10 6.05 -10.79
C SER A 86 -18.32 6.87 -11.21
N ARG A 87 -19.09 6.36 -12.16
CA ARG A 87 -20.34 6.98 -12.65
C ARG A 87 -21.50 6.08 -12.34
N ILE A 88 -22.63 6.66 -11.94
CA ILE A 88 -23.82 5.87 -11.57
C ILE A 88 -24.36 5.08 -12.76
N ASP A 89 -24.33 5.67 -13.96
CA ASP A 89 -24.76 5.02 -15.21
C ASP A 89 -23.92 3.78 -15.54
N ASP A 90 -22.60 3.85 -15.29
CA ASP A 90 -21.70 2.70 -15.48
C ASP A 90 -22.07 1.55 -14.50
N ILE A 91 -22.55 1.88 -13.29
CA ILE A 91 -23.05 0.87 -12.32
C ILE A 91 -24.36 0.26 -12.79
N GLU A 92 -25.31 1.06 -13.27
CA GLU A 92 -26.61 0.56 -13.74
C GLU A 92 -26.45 -0.39 -14.93
N ILE A 93 -25.66 0.01 -15.93
CA ILE A 93 -25.34 -0.81 -17.11
C ILE A 93 -24.57 -2.07 -16.68
N GLY A 94 -23.62 -1.95 -15.75
CA GLY A 94 -22.87 -3.08 -15.22
C GLY A 94 -23.75 -4.08 -14.45
N LEU A 95 -24.75 -3.60 -13.68
CA LEU A 95 -25.70 -4.44 -12.96
C LEU A 95 -26.55 -5.27 -13.91
N GLN A 96 -27.06 -4.66 -14.99
CA GLN A 96 -27.80 -5.41 -16.01
C GLN A 96 -26.96 -6.52 -16.63
N ALA A 97 -25.67 -6.24 -16.90
CA ALA A 97 -24.74 -7.25 -17.39
C ALA A 97 -24.45 -8.34 -16.35
N LEU A 98 -24.35 -7.99 -15.07
CA LEU A 98 -24.10 -8.93 -13.99
C LEU A 98 -25.25 -9.94 -13.87
N ILE A 99 -26.49 -9.45 -13.90
CA ILE A 99 -27.69 -10.31 -13.85
C ILE A 99 -27.67 -11.32 -15.00
N ARG A 100 -27.40 -10.88 -16.24
CA ARG A 100 -27.29 -11.78 -17.40
C ARG A 100 -26.22 -12.84 -17.25
N GLU A 101 -25.04 -12.48 -16.72
CA GLU A 101 -23.95 -13.43 -16.49
C GLU A 101 -24.28 -14.43 -15.38
N ILE A 102 -24.99 -14.01 -14.34
CA ILE A 102 -25.45 -14.89 -13.25
C ILE A 102 -26.46 -15.91 -13.79
N GLU A 103 -27.45 -15.47 -14.57
CA GLU A 103 -28.45 -16.35 -15.20
C GLU A 103 -27.80 -17.32 -16.17
N ALA A 104 -26.98 -16.82 -17.11
CA ALA A 104 -26.36 -17.62 -18.16
C ALA A 104 -25.45 -18.73 -17.60
N ARG A 105 -24.91 -18.54 -16.40
CA ARG A 105 -23.99 -19.48 -15.75
C ARG A 105 -24.66 -20.29 -14.64
N GLY A 106 -25.96 -20.08 -14.37
CA GLY A 106 -26.70 -20.76 -13.33
C GLY A 106 -26.12 -20.54 -11.92
N VAL A 107 -25.61 -19.33 -11.65
CA VAL A 107 -25.03 -19.00 -10.34
C VAL A 107 -26.16 -18.82 -9.32
N THR A 108 -26.08 -19.57 -8.23
CA THR A 108 -27.12 -19.60 -7.17
C THR A 108 -26.76 -18.75 -5.96
N SER A 109 -25.49 -18.38 -5.80
CA SER A 109 -25.05 -17.48 -4.71
C SER A 109 -23.91 -16.55 -5.12
N VAL A 110 -24.01 -15.28 -4.71
CA VAL A 110 -23.04 -14.24 -5.07
C VAL A 110 -22.79 -13.24 -3.93
N ALA A 111 -21.54 -12.83 -3.78
CA ALA A 111 -21.16 -11.73 -2.88
C ALA A 111 -20.87 -10.45 -3.66
N VAL A 112 -21.51 -9.35 -3.27
CA VAL A 112 -21.48 -8.07 -3.97
C VAL A 112 -20.94 -6.97 -3.05
N PRO A 113 -19.84 -6.27 -3.43
CA PRO A 113 -19.32 -5.14 -2.67
C PRO A 113 -20.12 -3.85 -2.94
N PRO A 114 -19.86 -2.76 -2.20
CA PRO A 114 -20.48 -1.47 -2.46
C PRO A 114 -19.92 -0.85 -3.76
N LEU A 115 -20.58 -1.14 -4.90
CA LEU A 115 -20.11 -0.85 -6.25
C LEU A 115 -19.83 0.65 -6.47
N GLY A 116 -18.60 0.99 -6.87
CA GLY A 116 -18.20 2.38 -7.14
C GLY A 116 -18.21 3.31 -5.92
N CYS A 117 -18.47 2.80 -4.72
CA CYS A 117 -18.38 3.56 -3.47
C CYS A 117 -16.92 3.62 -2.99
N GLY A 118 -16.63 4.50 -2.02
CA GLY A 118 -15.27 4.67 -1.48
C GLY A 118 -14.31 5.25 -2.53
N ASN A 119 -13.48 4.39 -3.13
CA ASN A 119 -12.48 4.75 -4.15
C ASN A 119 -13.05 5.28 -5.48
N GLY A 120 -14.34 5.04 -5.72
CA GLY A 120 -15.08 5.58 -6.86
C GLY A 120 -15.90 6.83 -6.54
N GLY A 121 -16.08 7.18 -5.26
CA GLY A 121 -16.75 8.39 -4.80
C GLY A 121 -18.29 8.39 -4.85
N LEU A 122 -18.94 7.31 -5.28
CA LEU A 122 -20.41 7.23 -5.27
C LEU A 122 -20.96 7.10 -3.85
N ASN A 123 -22.14 7.66 -3.63
CA ASN A 123 -22.86 7.58 -2.37
C ASN A 123 -23.61 6.24 -2.26
N TRP A 124 -23.38 5.52 -1.15
CA TRP A 124 -24.01 4.24 -0.90
C TRP A 124 -25.54 4.29 -0.89
N ARG A 125 -26.13 5.41 -0.44
CA ARG A 125 -27.58 5.63 -0.44
C ARG A 125 -28.17 5.63 -1.86
N ASP A 126 -27.37 5.97 -2.86
CA ASP A 126 -27.79 5.94 -4.27
C ASP A 126 -27.51 4.59 -4.93
N VAL A 127 -26.39 3.95 -4.57
CA VAL A 127 -25.97 2.67 -5.18
C VAL A 127 -26.79 1.49 -4.65
N ARG A 128 -27.03 1.41 -3.34
CA ARG A 128 -27.71 0.27 -2.72
C ARG A 128 -29.08 -0.03 -3.35
N PRO A 129 -30.00 0.93 -3.52
CA PRO A 129 -31.31 0.65 -4.10
C PRO A 129 -31.24 0.11 -5.54
N ARG A 130 -30.18 0.45 -6.29
CA ARG A 130 -29.97 -0.05 -7.65
C ARG A 130 -29.54 -1.51 -7.67
N ILE A 131 -28.66 -1.88 -6.75
CA ILE A 131 -28.27 -3.28 -6.56
C ILE A 131 -29.50 -4.09 -6.17
N GLU A 132 -30.25 -3.65 -5.16
CA GLU A 132 -31.46 -4.34 -4.69
C GLU A 132 -32.50 -4.49 -5.82
N ARG A 133 -32.73 -3.43 -6.61
CA ARG A 133 -33.63 -3.47 -7.77
C ARG A 133 -33.17 -4.43 -8.86
N ALA A 134 -31.88 -4.47 -9.17
CA ALA A 134 -31.34 -5.37 -10.19
C ALA A 134 -31.49 -6.84 -9.78
N PHE A 135 -31.15 -7.16 -8.52
CA PHE A 135 -31.24 -8.53 -8.00
C PHE A 135 -32.68 -8.98 -7.70
N ALA A 136 -33.66 -8.08 -7.70
CA ALA A 136 -35.07 -8.47 -7.65
C ALA A 136 -35.50 -9.33 -8.85
N ALA A 137 -34.77 -9.27 -9.98
CA ALA A 137 -34.98 -10.15 -11.13
C ALA A 137 -34.56 -11.62 -10.86
N LEU A 138 -33.77 -11.87 -9.81
CA LEU A 138 -33.22 -13.18 -9.46
C LEU A 138 -33.60 -13.60 -8.03
N PRO A 139 -34.89 -13.90 -7.76
CA PRO A 139 -35.38 -14.17 -6.41
C PRO A 139 -34.69 -15.37 -5.74
N ASP A 140 -34.34 -16.38 -6.54
CA ASP A 140 -33.75 -17.65 -6.09
C ASP A 140 -32.23 -17.56 -5.86
N VAL A 141 -31.59 -16.46 -6.27
CA VAL A 141 -30.16 -16.24 -6.03
C VAL A 141 -29.97 -15.67 -4.62
N ARG A 142 -29.08 -16.31 -3.85
CA ARG A 142 -28.63 -15.80 -2.55
C ARG A 142 -27.59 -14.71 -2.76
N VAL A 143 -27.87 -13.49 -2.32
CA VAL A 143 -26.99 -12.34 -2.52
C VAL A 143 -26.47 -11.85 -1.17
N LEU A 144 -25.17 -11.96 -0.94
CA LEU A 144 -24.50 -11.33 0.20
C LEU A 144 -24.09 -9.91 -0.17
N LEU A 145 -24.82 -8.91 0.30
CA LEU A 145 -24.56 -7.51 -0.02
C LEU A 145 -23.70 -6.87 1.06
N PHE A 146 -22.43 -6.62 0.74
CA PHE A 146 -21.48 -6.02 1.66
C PHE A 146 -21.69 -4.51 1.76
N SER A 147 -21.83 -4.02 2.98
CA SER A 147 -21.92 -2.59 3.27
C SER A 147 -20.55 -1.91 3.18
N PRO A 148 -20.47 -0.61 2.88
CA PRO A 148 -19.23 0.15 3.01
C PRO A 148 -18.91 0.38 4.50
N SER A 149 -18.45 -0.66 5.18
CA SER A 149 -17.48 -0.53 6.27
C SER A 149 -16.12 -0.32 5.61
N GLY A 150 -15.25 0.52 6.18
CA GLY A 150 -13.88 0.71 5.67
C GLY A 150 -13.23 -0.63 5.37
N ALA A 151 -12.40 -0.69 4.32
CA ALA A 151 -11.76 -1.94 3.89
C ALA A 151 -11.23 -2.70 5.11
N PRO A 152 -11.47 -4.03 5.23
CA PRO A 152 -10.97 -4.81 6.36
C PRO A 152 -9.49 -4.49 6.59
N ALA A 153 -9.08 -4.33 7.84
CA ALA A 153 -7.69 -4.09 8.17
C ALA A 153 -6.81 -5.14 7.46
N ALA A 154 -5.73 -4.71 6.81
CA ALA A 154 -4.85 -5.58 6.03
C ALA A 154 -4.37 -6.82 6.82
N THR A 155 -4.45 -6.75 8.16
CA THR A 155 -4.16 -7.80 9.14
C THR A 155 -5.00 -9.07 9.04
N THR A 156 -6.17 -9.06 8.40
CA THR A 156 -7.08 -10.24 8.33
C THR A 156 -7.15 -10.90 6.96
N MET A 157 -6.34 -10.47 5.99
CA MET A 157 -6.46 -10.90 4.59
C MET A 157 -5.75 -12.23 4.28
N PRO A 158 -6.38 -13.18 3.56
CA PRO A 158 -5.69 -14.36 3.05
C PRO A 158 -4.72 -13.97 1.90
N VAL A 159 -3.45 -14.36 2.04
CA VAL A 159 -2.39 -14.05 1.07
C VAL A 159 -2.07 -15.31 0.28
N ARG A 160 -2.45 -15.33 -1.00
CA ARG A 160 -2.22 -16.48 -1.91
C ARG A 160 -1.13 -16.22 -2.96
N THR A 161 -0.51 -15.05 -2.92
CA THR A 161 0.68 -14.75 -3.74
C THR A 161 1.89 -15.57 -3.28
N THR A 162 2.83 -15.85 -4.19
CA THR A 162 4.08 -16.53 -3.84
C THR A 162 4.91 -15.70 -2.87
N ARG A 163 5.41 -16.32 -1.80
CA ARG A 163 6.30 -15.66 -0.85
C ARG A 163 7.57 -15.19 -1.56
N PRO A 164 7.93 -13.89 -1.51
CA PRO A 164 9.13 -13.40 -2.16
C PRO A 164 10.37 -13.99 -1.49
N ARG A 165 11.38 -14.32 -2.30
CA ARG A 165 12.67 -14.79 -1.79
C ARG A 165 13.31 -13.75 -0.87
N MET A 166 13.99 -14.19 0.18
CA MET A 166 14.83 -13.28 0.97
C MET A 166 16.02 -12.82 0.12
N THR A 167 16.31 -11.53 0.18
CA THR A 167 17.48 -10.91 -0.46
C THR A 167 18.13 -10.01 0.58
N LEU A 168 19.41 -9.68 0.45
CA LEU A 168 20.11 -8.82 1.42
C LEU A 168 19.33 -7.53 1.71
N ALA A 169 18.94 -6.77 0.68
CA ALA A 169 18.14 -5.55 0.85
C ALA A 169 16.86 -5.78 1.67
N ARG A 170 16.04 -6.79 1.31
CA ARG A 170 14.81 -7.15 2.05
C ARG A 170 15.10 -7.53 3.51
N ALA A 171 16.18 -8.27 3.75
CA ALA A 171 16.57 -8.68 5.09
C ALA A 171 16.99 -7.47 5.93
N LEU A 172 17.82 -6.57 5.38
CA LEU A 172 18.21 -5.32 6.04
C LEU A 172 16.99 -4.42 6.32
N PHE A 173 16.05 -4.33 5.38
CA PHE A 173 14.78 -3.64 5.59
C PHE A 173 14.02 -4.19 6.78
N ILE A 174 13.80 -5.51 6.82
CA ILE A 174 13.12 -6.17 7.93
C ILE A 174 13.87 -5.96 9.26
N ARG A 175 15.21 -6.03 9.25
CA ARG A 175 16.04 -5.80 10.44
C ARG A 175 15.95 -4.35 10.95
N LEU A 176 15.94 -3.35 10.07
CA LEU A 176 15.70 -1.95 10.46
C LEU A 176 14.33 -1.80 11.12
N MET A 177 13.31 -2.45 10.55
CA MET A 177 11.97 -2.42 11.12
C MET A 177 11.93 -3.04 12.52
N GLU A 178 12.64 -4.15 12.70
CA GLU A 178 12.71 -4.86 13.98
C GLU A 178 13.42 -4.01 15.03
N GLN A 179 14.61 -3.46 14.70
CA GLN A 179 15.39 -2.61 15.59
C GLN A 179 14.61 -1.38 16.05
N TYR A 180 13.90 -0.73 15.14
CA TYR A 180 13.05 0.42 15.47
C TYR A 180 11.88 0.05 16.39
N ARG A 181 11.26 -1.12 16.20
CA ARG A 181 10.13 -1.59 17.02
C ARG A 181 10.54 -1.90 18.45
N VAL A 182 11.76 -2.38 18.67
CA VAL A 182 12.30 -2.68 20.02
C VAL A 182 12.33 -1.43 20.92
N LEU A 183 12.39 -0.24 20.32
CA LEU A 183 12.34 1.05 21.01
C LEU A 183 10.91 1.45 21.44
N ASN A 184 9.93 0.54 21.29
CA ASN A 184 8.52 0.72 21.63
C ASN A 184 7.79 1.83 20.83
N TYR A 185 8.35 2.22 19.68
CA TYR A 185 7.69 3.12 18.73
C TYR A 185 6.82 2.35 17.74
N ARG A 186 5.70 2.97 17.36
CA ARG A 186 4.92 2.52 16.20
C ARG A 186 5.66 2.91 14.94
N MET A 187 5.65 2.03 13.96
CA MET A 187 6.29 2.28 12.68
C MET A 187 5.27 2.71 11.65
N THR A 188 5.46 3.89 11.06
CA THR A 188 4.67 4.32 9.90
C THR A 188 5.49 4.30 8.61
N LEU A 189 4.82 4.48 7.48
CA LEU A 189 5.47 4.62 6.17
C LEU A 189 6.52 5.75 6.15
N LEU A 190 6.30 6.82 6.92
CA LEU A 190 7.25 7.93 7.02
C LEU A 190 8.58 7.46 7.57
N GLU A 191 8.61 6.80 8.73
CA GLU A 191 9.88 6.36 9.34
C GLU A 191 10.54 5.29 8.49
N LEU A 192 9.75 4.39 7.89
CA LEU A 192 10.28 3.38 6.99
C LEU A 192 11.01 4.00 5.77
N GLN A 193 10.46 5.08 5.20
CA GLN A 193 11.13 5.85 4.14
C GLN A 193 12.44 6.48 4.61
N LYS A 194 12.54 6.89 5.89
CA LYS A 194 13.75 7.53 6.44
C LYS A 194 14.82 6.52 6.85
N LEU A 195 14.42 5.39 7.43
CA LEU A 195 15.32 4.27 7.71
C LEU A 195 15.94 3.74 6.42
N ALA A 196 15.14 3.56 5.36
CA ALA A 196 15.60 3.22 4.03
C ALA A 196 16.62 4.22 3.47
N TYR A 197 16.36 5.51 3.71
CA TYR A 197 17.20 6.60 3.23
C TYR A 197 18.56 6.52 3.88
N PHE A 198 18.60 6.46 5.21
CA PHE A 198 19.86 6.35 5.94
C PHE A 198 20.60 5.06 5.67
N LEU A 199 19.92 3.93 5.45
CA LEU A 199 20.62 2.71 5.05
C LEU A 199 21.32 2.86 3.69
N GLN A 200 20.69 3.53 2.72
CA GLN A 200 21.33 3.83 1.45
C GLN A 200 22.49 4.82 1.61
N GLU A 201 22.30 5.89 2.37
CA GLU A 201 23.35 6.88 2.65
C GLU A 201 24.48 6.29 3.53
N ALA A 202 24.24 5.19 4.24
CA ALA A 202 25.25 4.38 4.91
C ALA A 202 26.11 3.54 3.94
N GLY A 203 25.78 3.54 2.64
CA GLY A 203 26.51 2.86 1.58
C GLY A 203 25.87 1.55 1.10
N GLU A 204 24.66 1.20 1.54
CA GLU A 204 23.97 0.02 1.03
C GLU A 204 23.41 0.30 -0.39
N PRO A 205 23.72 -0.53 -1.40
CA PRO A 205 23.35 -0.28 -2.80
C PRO A 205 21.88 -0.60 -3.10
N LEU A 206 20.94 0.05 -2.41
CA LEU A 206 19.49 -0.20 -2.52
C LEU A 206 18.87 0.30 -3.83
N LYS A 207 19.58 1.15 -4.60
CA LYS A 207 19.10 1.77 -5.86
C LYS A 207 17.79 2.53 -5.68
N LEU A 208 17.56 3.09 -4.49
CA LEU A 208 16.42 3.97 -4.18
C LEU A 208 16.67 5.36 -4.76
N ARG A 209 15.69 5.85 -5.51
CA ARG A 209 15.76 7.15 -6.19
C ARG A 209 15.06 8.19 -5.34
N TYR A 210 15.83 8.83 -4.46
CA TYR A 210 15.32 9.86 -3.59
C TYR A 210 15.10 11.18 -4.31
N VAL A 211 13.97 11.81 -4.00
CA VAL A 211 13.58 13.16 -4.42
C VAL A 211 13.13 13.97 -3.19
N PRO A 212 13.17 15.31 -3.23
CA PRO A 212 12.59 16.12 -2.16
C PRO A 212 11.06 15.95 -2.14
N GLY A 213 10.50 15.51 -1.00
CA GLY A 213 9.07 15.38 -0.78
C GLY A 213 8.54 16.29 0.35
N PRO A 214 7.21 16.31 0.60
CA PRO A 214 6.61 17.19 1.62
C PRO A 214 7.15 16.97 3.04
N TYR A 215 7.55 15.74 3.34
CA TYR A 215 8.08 15.28 4.62
C TYR A 215 9.59 14.95 4.53
N GLY A 216 10.35 15.68 3.70
CA GLY A 216 11.79 15.42 3.49
C GLY A 216 12.05 14.41 2.35
N PRO A 217 13.23 13.77 2.29
CA PRO A 217 13.59 12.90 1.18
C PRO A 217 12.67 11.68 1.10
N PHE A 218 12.23 11.35 -0.12
CA PHE A 218 11.29 10.27 -0.38
C PHE A 218 11.69 9.47 -1.63
N ALA A 219 11.58 8.14 -1.57
CA ALA A 219 11.86 7.26 -2.70
C ALA A 219 10.56 6.59 -3.19
N PRO A 220 9.98 7.03 -4.34
CA PRO A 220 8.77 6.41 -4.89
C PRO A 220 8.96 4.92 -5.22
N ASN A 221 10.17 4.50 -5.59
CA ASN A 221 10.44 3.11 -5.91
C ASN A 221 10.53 2.19 -4.68
N LEU A 222 10.59 2.73 -3.45
CA LEU A 222 10.46 1.93 -2.23
C LEU A 222 9.06 1.32 -2.10
N ASN A 223 8.03 2.02 -2.56
CA ASN A 223 6.65 1.52 -2.54
C ASN A 223 6.53 0.14 -3.19
N LYS A 224 7.27 -0.10 -4.28
CA LYS A 224 7.22 -1.39 -4.95
C LYS A 224 7.81 -2.53 -4.12
N VAL A 225 8.81 -2.23 -3.29
CA VAL A 225 9.39 -3.19 -2.35
C VAL A 225 8.37 -3.51 -1.27
N LEU A 226 7.69 -2.50 -0.71
CA LEU A 226 6.68 -2.68 0.34
C LEU A 226 5.47 -3.48 -0.18
N GLU A 227 4.99 -3.20 -1.39
CA GLU A 227 3.94 -3.98 -2.05
C GLU A 227 4.30 -5.48 -2.18
N LEU A 228 5.59 -5.79 -2.40
CA LEU A 228 6.05 -7.17 -2.51
C LEU A 228 6.15 -7.85 -1.14
N LEU A 229 6.57 -7.11 -0.11
CA LEU A 229 6.70 -7.63 1.25
C LEU A 229 5.34 -7.78 1.96
N GLU A 230 4.34 -7.00 1.56
CA GLU A 230 3.00 -6.99 2.14
C GLU A 230 2.36 -8.38 2.07
N GLY A 231 1.87 -8.85 3.22
CA GLY A 231 1.26 -10.17 3.37
C GLY A 231 2.26 -11.32 3.57
N HIS A 232 3.56 -11.07 3.48
CA HIS A 232 4.61 -12.10 3.61
C HIS A 232 5.59 -11.84 4.76
N PHE A 233 6.01 -10.59 4.87
CA PHE A 233 6.99 -10.14 5.86
C PHE A 233 6.50 -8.91 6.63
N ILE A 234 5.65 -8.11 6.00
CA ILE A 234 5.03 -6.92 6.60
C ILE A 234 3.53 -6.94 6.40
N ARG A 235 2.83 -6.09 7.16
CA ARG A 235 1.40 -5.89 7.07
C ARG A 235 1.03 -4.46 7.40
N GLY A 236 -0.04 -3.96 6.79
CA GLY A 236 -0.57 -2.64 7.10
C GLY A 236 -0.21 -1.58 6.07
N TYR A 237 0.74 -1.84 5.16
CA TYR A 237 0.98 -0.96 4.02
C TYR A 237 -0.27 -0.86 3.14
N GLY A 238 -0.93 -2.00 2.90
CA GLY A 238 -2.22 -2.06 2.22
C GLY A 238 -2.26 -1.29 0.90
N ASP A 239 -3.21 -0.35 0.77
CA ASP A 239 -3.41 0.51 -0.40
C ASP A 239 -3.20 2.00 -0.13
N SER A 240 -2.73 2.36 1.07
CA SER A 240 -2.52 3.75 1.48
C SER A 240 -1.04 4.11 1.42
N GLN A 241 -0.72 5.14 0.64
CA GLN A 241 0.63 5.74 0.60
C GLN A 241 0.73 6.98 1.48
N LYS A 242 -0.21 7.16 2.42
CA LYS A 242 -0.12 8.25 3.39
C LYS A 242 1.05 8.00 4.35
N PRO A 243 1.76 9.06 4.78
CA PRO A 243 2.95 8.93 5.61
C PRO A 243 2.68 8.25 6.96
N ASP A 244 1.48 8.41 7.51
CA ASP A 244 1.06 7.97 8.85
C ASP A 244 0.51 6.53 8.88
N VAL A 245 0.55 5.80 7.76
CA VAL A 245 0.10 4.40 7.70
C VAL A 245 1.02 3.53 8.55
N GLU A 246 0.46 2.87 9.56
CA GLU A 246 1.18 1.92 10.39
C GLU A 246 1.51 0.63 9.64
N ILE A 247 2.77 0.18 9.74
CA ILE A 247 3.28 -1.03 9.11
C ILE A 247 3.89 -1.92 10.19
N ALA A 248 3.38 -3.13 10.32
CA ALA A 248 3.83 -4.13 11.27
C ALA A 248 4.62 -5.25 10.59
N LEU A 249 5.58 -5.83 11.32
CA LEU A 249 6.26 -7.06 10.90
C LEU A 249 5.38 -8.28 11.15
N LEU A 250 5.42 -9.23 10.21
CA LEU A 250 4.78 -10.54 10.36
C LEU A 250 5.71 -11.55 11.06
N PRO A 251 5.17 -12.52 11.83
CA PRO A 251 5.97 -13.56 12.48
C PRO A 251 6.85 -14.34 11.50
N GLY A 252 8.05 -14.75 11.93
CA GLY A 252 8.99 -15.52 11.12
C GLY A 252 9.81 -14.67 10.12
N GLY A 253 9.40 -13.44 9.85
CA GLY A 253 10.15 -12.50 9.02
C GLY A 253 11.45 -12.03 9.67
N PRO A 254 11.41 -11.50 10.91
CA PRO A 254 12.60 -11.03 11.62
C PRO A 254 13.65 -12.12 11.85
N GLU A 255 13.22 -13.34 12.18
CA GLU A 255 14.11 -14.48 12.38
C GLU A 255 14.82 -14.88 11.08
N ALA A 256 14.07 -14.95 9.98
CA ALA A 256 14.63 -15.23 8.66
C ALA A 256 15.60 -14.13 8.19
N ALA A 257 15.25 -12.86 8.43
CA ALA A 257 16.12 -11.73 8.10
C ALA A 257 17.40 -11.73 8.95
N THR A 258 17.28 -12.07 10.23
CA THR A 258 18.42 -12.21 11.15
C THR A 258 19.39 -13.29 10.70
N ALA A 259 18.88 -14.48 10.37
CA ALA A 259 19.71 -15.56 9.87
C ALA A 259 20.42 -15.15 8.57
N PHE A 260 19.72 -14.45 7.67
CA PHE A 260 20.28 -14.02 6.39
C PHE A 260 21.38 -12.96 6.53
N VAL A 261 21.19 -11.94 7.39
CA VAL A 261 22.13 -10.82 7.52
C VAL A 261 23.43 -11.22 8.22
N LYS A 262 23.42 -12.27 9.07
CA LYS A 262 24.62 -12.77 9.78
C LYS A 262 25.79 -13.12 8.85
N GLU A 263 25.49 -13.49 7.61
CA GLU A 263 26.51 -13.82 6.60
C GLU A 263 27.17 -12.58 5.97
N PHE A 264 26.70 -11.36 6.28
CA PHE A 264 27.11 -10.10 5.67
C PHE A 264 27.57 -9.08 6.74
N ALA A 265 28.83 -9.17 7.15
CA ALA A 265 29.41 -8.32 8.19
C ALA A 265 29.29 -6.82 7.88
N ASP A 266 29.63 -6.40 6.65
CA ASP A 266 29.52 -4.98 6.23
C ASP A 266 28.08 -4.46 6.31
N ALA A 267 27.12 -5.30 5.92
CA ALA A 267 25.71 -4.92 5.94
C ALA A 267 25.18 -4.78 7.38
N SER A 268 25.69 -5.62 8.29
CA SER A 268 25.41 -5.51 9.73
C SER A 268 26.00 -4.22 10.30
N ALA A 269 27.23 -3.86 9.93
CA ALA A 269 27.85 -2.60 10.35
C ALA A 269 27.06 -1.37 9.86
N ARG A 270 26.46 -1.42 8.66
CA ARG A 270 25.56 -0.36 8.15
C ARG A 270 24.28 -0.25 8.98
N LEU A 271 23.66 -1.37 9.37
CA LEU A 271 22.50 -1.38 10.27
C LEU A 271 22.82 -0.72 11.61
N ASP A 272 23.95 -1.08 12.20
CA ASP A 272 24.37 -0.54 13.50
C ASP A 272 24.67 0.97 13.39
N ARG A 273 25.25 1.41 12.26
CA ARG A 273 25.47 2.84 11.99
C ARG A 273 24.15 3.62 11.89
N VAL A 274 23.13 3.06 11.23
CA VAL A 274 21.79 3.68 11.17
C VAL A 274 21.13 3.66 12.55
N SER A 275 21.26 2.57 13.31
CA SER A 275 20.67 2.44 14.64
C SER A 275 21.21 3.51 15.60
N ARG A 276 22.55 3.68 15.66
CA ARG A 276 23.18 4.75 16.46
C ARG A 276 22.76 6.15 16.02
N LEU A 277 22.58 6.36 14.71
CA LEU A 277 22.15 7.65 14.19
C LEU A 277 20.74 8.03 14.68
N ILE A 278 19.82 7.07 14.77
CA ILE A 278 18.42 7.39 15.09
C ILE A 278 18.12 7.44 16.59
N GLU A 279 19.09 7.09 17.45
CA GLU A 279 18.98 7.22 18.89
C GLU A 279 18.70 8.70 19.27
N GLY A 280 17.58 8.94 19.97
CA GLY A 280 17.05 10.28 20.27
C GLY A 280 16.24 10.94 19.13
N PHE A 281 16.11 10.29 17.97
CA PHE A 281 15.40 10.78 16.78
C PHE A 281 14.28 9.83 16.30
N GLU A 282 13.74 9.00 17.20
CA GLU A 282 12.82 7.91 16.90
C GLU A 282 11.34 8.32 16.77
N THR A 283 11.02 9.60 16.78
CA THR A 283 9.63 10.03 16.52
C THR A 283 9.47 10.36 15.04
N PRO A 284 8.26 10.27 14.46
CA PRO A 284 8.03 10.70 13.09
C PRO A 284 8.54 12.12 12.82
N HIS A 285 8.36 13.02 13.79
CA HIS A 285 8.80 14.41 13.69
C HIS A 285 10.34 14.54 13.68
N SER A 286 11.03 13.91 14.63
CA SER A 286 12.49 13.99 14.73
C SER A 286 13.20 13.23 13.60
N MET A 287 12.67 12.09 13.18
CA MET A 287 13.17 11.34 12.02
C MET A 287 12.99 12.14 10.71
N GLU A 288 11.88 12.85 10.57
CA GLU A 288 11.66 13.77 9.44
C GLU A 288 12.70 14.90 9.41
N LEU A 289 12.96 15.52 10.56
CA LEU A 289 13.95 16.57 10.71
C LEU A 289 15.36 16.06 10.37
N LEU A 290 15.76 14.93 10.96
CA LEU A 290 17.06 14.30 10.76
C LEU A 290 17.35 14.05 9.28
N ALA A 291 16.42 13.41 8.57
CA ALA A 291 16.57 13.14 7.14
C ALA A 291 16.55 14.42 6.29
N THR A 292 15.81 15.45 6.71
CA THR A 292 15.76 16.73 5.99
C THR A 292 17.09 17.49 6.13
N VAL A 293 17.64 17.58 7.35
CA VAL A 293 18.93 18.24 7.61
C VAL A 293 20.06 17.52 6.87
N HIS A 294 20.12 16.19 6.95
CA HIS A 294 21.10 15.41 6.19
C HIS A 294 20.97 15.65 4.68
N TRP A 295 19.74 15.67 4.15
CA TRP A 295 19.51 15.89 2.72
C TRP A 295 20.02 17.26 2.27
N VAL A 296 19.62 18.36 2.93
CA VAL A 296 20.04 19.70 2.50
C VAL A 296 21.55 19.93 2.68
N ALA A 297 22.19 19.21 3.59
CA ALA A 297 23.64 19.26 3.78
C ALA A 297 24.43 18.53 2.69
N THR A 298 23.86 17.47 2.14
CA THR A 298 24.56 16.55 1.23
C THR A 298 24.14 16.69 -0.24
N ARG A 299 22.97 17.27 -0.51
CA ARG A 299 22.37 17.35 -1.86
C ARG A 299 22.22 18.81 -2.27
N GLY A 300 23.12 19.29 -3.14
CA GLY A 300 23.09 20.62 -3.77
C GLY A 300 24.31 20.86 -4.67
N ASP A 301 24.24 21.87 -5.55
CA ASP A 301 25.35 22.28 -6.44
C ASP A 301 26.52 22.92 -5.67
N GLN A 302 26.27 23.37 -4.44
CA GLN A 302 27.29 23.74 -3.46
C GLN A 302 26.95 23.03 -2.14
N PRO A 303 27.89 22.29 -1.53
CA PRO A 303 27.64 21.69 -0.22
C PRO A 303 27.40 22.83 0.78
N THR A 304 26.22 22.84 1.35
CA THR A 304 25.77 23.82 2.33
C THR A 304 26.54 23.60 3.64
N ARG A 305 27.59 24.39 3.87
CA ARG A 305 28.61 24.12 4.92
C ARG A 305 28.40 24.88 6.23
N THR A 306 27.43 25.78 6.30
CA THR A 306 27.16 26.54 7.53
C THR A 306 25.78 26.21 8.09
N LEU A 307 25.67 26.27 9.42
CA LEU A 307 24.40 26.11 10.10
C LEU A 307 23.34 27.09 9.60
N GLU A 308 23.74 28.33 9.28
CA GLU A 308 22.81 29.36 8.76
C GLU A 308 22.23 28.98 7.40
N ASP A 309 23.03 28.45 6.48
CA ASP A 309 22.53 28.04 5.18
C ASP A 309 21.62 26.80 5.29
N ILE A 310 21.90 25.90 6.22
CA ILE A 310 21.07 24.74 6.51
C ILE A 310 19.73 25.17 7.08
N VAL A 311 19.72 26.09 8.03
CA VAL A 311 18.49 26.65 8.59
C VAL A 311 17.66 27.30 7.47
N ARG A 312 18.31 28.11 6.62
CA ARG A 312 17.66 28.73 5.46
C ARG A 312 17.08 27.68 4.50
N ALA A 313 17.82 26.61 4.19
CA ALA A 313 17.39 25.56 3.29
C ALA A 313 16.22 24.73 3.87
N VAL A 314 16.27 24.38 5.16
CA VAL A 314 15.19 23.64 5.84
C VAL A 314 13.91 24.49 5.90
N HIS A 315 14.02 25.77 6.25
CA HIS A 315 12.88 26.70 6.28
C HIS A 315 12.34 27.02 4.88
N GLY A 316 13.23 27.09 3.88
CA GLY A 316 12.88 27.28 2.48
C GLY A 316 12.22 26.06 1.83
N TRP A 317 12.30 24.87 2.44
CA TRP A 317 11.74 23.64 1.88
C TRP A 317 10.22 23.71 1.69
N ASN A 318 9.50 24.19 2.72
CA ASN A 318 8.09 24.58 2.63
C ASN A 318 7.64 25.30 3.92
N ALA A 319 6.51 26.01 3.85
CA ALA A 319 5.96 26.77 4.98
C ALA A 319 5.63 25.92 6.21
N ARG A 320 5.32 24.62 6.05
CA ARG A 320 5.09 23.72 7.19
C ARG A 320 6.38 23.47 7.95
N LYS A 321 7.47 23.13 7.26
CA LYS A 321 8.78 22.86 7.88
C LYS A 321 9.36 24.10 8.55
N ALA A 322 9.20 25.28 7.94
CA ALA A 322 9.59 26.55 8.56
C ALA A 322 8.94 26.75 9.95
N ARG A 323 7.66 26.39 10.09
CA ARG A 323 6.93 26.46 11.37
C ARG A 323 7.25 25.31 12.31
N ALA A 324 7.40 24.10 11.76
CA ALA A 324 7.56 22.88 12.54
C ALA A 324 8.97 22.69 13.10
N PHE A 325 9.99 23.26 12.49
CA PHE A 325 11.41 23.05 12.85
C PHE A 325 12.08 24.36 13.27
N PRO A 326 12.03 24.72 14.56
CA PRO A 326 12.78 25.85 15.11
C PRO A 326 14.28 25.72 14.85
N ARG A 327 14.96 26.87 14.73
CA ARG A 327 16.42 26.94 14.53
C ARG A 327 17.19 26.02 15.50
N ARG A 328 16.84 26.05 16.78
CA ARG A 328 17.49 25.23 17.82
C ARG A 328 17.39 23.72 17.53
N HIS A 329 16.29 23.23 16.99
CA HIS A 329 16.13 21.81 16.67
C HIS A 329 17.01 21.43 15.47
N ILE A 330 17.11 22.31 14.47
CA ILE A 330 17.99 22.13 13.31
C ILE A 330 19.45 22.08 13.75
N GLU A 331 19.86 22.96 14.67
CA GLU A 331 21.20 23.00 15.24
C GLU A 331 21.57 21.73 16.00
N VAL A 332 20.70 21.25 16.89
CA VAL A 332 20.90 19.98 17.61
C VAL A 332 21.01 18.82 16.63
N THR A 333 20.15 18.79 15.60
CA THR A 333 20.16 17.75 14.57
C THR A 333 21.46 17.78 13.75
N TRP A 334 21.91 18.97 13.36
CA TRP A 334 23.17 19.15 12.64
C TRP A 334 24.36 18.68 13.48
N ALA A 335 24.44 19.11 14.74
CA ALA A 335 25.48 18.70 15.67
C ALA A 335 25.52 17.18 15.85
N HIS A 336 24.36 16.55 16.02
CA HIS A 336 24.23 15.08 16.10
C HIS A 336 24.72 14.39 14.83
N LEU A 337 24.35 14.87 13.64
CA LEU A 337 24.81 14.30 12.37
C LEU A 337 26.33 14.41 12.19
N VAL A 338 26.93 15.50 12.67
CA VAL A 338 28.39 15.69 12.69
C VAL A 338 29.05 14.75 13.71
N GLU A 339 28.52 14.65 14.92
CA GLU A 339 29.01 13.78 15.99
C GLU A 339 29.00 12.30 15.59
N GLN A 340 27.91 11.86 14.94
CA GLN A 340 27.75 10.49 14.45
C GLN A 340 28.52 10.22 13.13
N GLY A 341 29.28 11.19 12.61
CA GLY A 341 30.10 11.04 11.40
C GLY A 341 29.29 10.86 10.12
N TRP A 342 28.10 11.46 10.03
CA TRP A 342 27.29 11.51 8.82
C TRP A 342 27.54 12.77 8.00
N LEU A 343 28.01 13.84 8.65
CA LEU A 343 28.40 15.10 8.02
C LEU A 343 29.81 15.48 8.45
N ALA A 344 30.55 16.11 7.54
CA ALA A 344 31.85 16.70 7.88
C ALA A 344 31.65 17.97 8.72
N ARG A 345 32.61 18.26 9.59
CA ARG A 345 32.68 19.52 10.35
C ARG A 345 32.88 20.74 9.46
#